data_AF-A0A1S3GVD5-F1
#
_entry.id   AF-A0A1S3GVD5-F1
#
_cell.length_a   1.000
_cell.length_b   1.000
_cell.length_c   1.000
_cell.angle_alpha   90.00
_cell.angle_beta   90.00
_cell.angle_gamma   90.00
#
_symmetry.space_group_name_H-M   'P 1'
#
loop_
_entity.id
_entity.type
_entity.pdbx_description
1 polymer ?
#
loop_
_entity_poly.entity_id
_entity_poly.type
_entity_poly.pdbx_seq_one_letter_code
_entity_poly.pdbx_strand_id
1 'polypeptide(L)'
;QTEEHLLPRTLQDVTNQDTVPFGDAVLATWDTCVGSEICEELWTPHSPHIDMGLDGVEIFTNASGSHHVLRKAHTRVDLVTMATTK
;
A
#
# COMPACT_ATOMS: atom_id res chain seq x y z
N GLN A 1 -11.90 2.32 -2.94
CA GLN A 1 -12.69 3.40 -3.60
C GLN A 1 -11.87 4.68 -3.60
N THR A 2 -11.93 5.45 -4.69
CA THR A 2 -11.22 6.73 -4.83
C THR A 2 -12.15 7.93 -4.97
N GLU A 3 -11.61 9.10 -4.69
CA GLU A 3 -12.18 10.42 -4.97
C GLU A 3 -11.18 11.31 -5.71
N GLU A 4 -11.67 12.36 -6.37
CA GLU A 4 -10.84 13.36 -7.02
C GLU A 4 -10.33 14.39 -5.99
N HIS A 5 -9.04 14.29 -5.64
CA HIS A 5 -8.41 15.20 -4.69
C HIS A 5 -7.79 16.39 -5.41
N LEU A 6 -8.26 17.60 -5.08
CA LEU A 6 -7.74 18.86 -5.63
C LEU A 6 -6.34 19.14 -5.07
N LEU A 7 -5.35 19.24 -5.95
CA LEU A 7 -3.97 19.53 -5.56
C LEU A 7 -3.81 20.98 -5.09
N PRO A 8 -2.89 21.28 -4.15
CA PRO A 8 -2.46 22.65 -3.87
C PRO A 8 -1.89 23.32 -5.12
N ARG A 9 -2.10 24.63 -5.28
CA ARG A 9 -1.64 25.42 -6.45
C ARG A 9 -0.16 25.20 -6.79
N THR A 10 0.69 25.11 -5.77
CA THR A 10 2.13 24.86 -5.94
C THR A 10 2.45 23.54 -6.63
N LEU A 11 1.62 22.50 -6.45
CA LEU A 11 1.77 21.24 -7.18
C LEU A 11 1.15 21.34 -8.57
N GLN A 12 -0.02 21.96 -8.72
CA GLN A 12 -0.67 22.17 -10.02
C GLN A 12 0.27 22.89 -11.01
N ASP A 13 0.97 23.95 -10.56
CA ASP A 13 1.91 24.72 -11.38
C ASP A 13 3.11 23.88 -11.89
N VAL A 14 3.49 22.83 -11.16
CA VAL A 14 4.66 21.98 -11.48
C VAL A 14 4.24 20.71 -12.25
N THR A 15 3.08 20.13 -11.93
CA THR A 15 2.61 18.87 -12.51
C THR A 15 1.65 19.07 -13.68
N ASN A 16 1.05 20.26 -13.82
CA ASN A 16 -0.06 20.56 -14.74
C ASN A 16 -1.28 19.66 -14.54
N GLN A 17 -1.55 19.27 -13.29
CA GLN A 17 -2.73 18.48 -12.92
C GLN A 17 -3.54 19.24 -11.88
N ASP A 18 -4.86 19.35 -12.08
CA ASP A 18 -5.75 19.99 -11.11
C ASP A 18 -6.10 19.02 -9.96
N THR A 19 -6.37 17.76 -10.30
CA THR A 19 -6.77 16.70 -9.35
C THR A 19 -5.93 15.43 -9.53
N VAL A 20 -5.96 14.57 -8.50
CA VAL A 20 -5.44 13.20 -8.55
C VAL A 20 -6.41 12.24 -7.85
N PRO A 21 -6.40 10.94 -8.20
CA PRO A 21 -7.11 9.94 -7.42
C PRO A 21 -6.54 9.87 -6.00
N PHE A 22 -7.43 9.89 -5.01
CA PHE A 22 -7.09 9.72 -3.61
C PHE A 22 -7.99 8.66 -2.98
N GLY A 23 -7.40 7.74 -2.22
CA GLY A 23 -8.12 6.64 -1.58
C GLY A 23 -7.53 5.30 -1.92
N ASP A 24 -8.37 4.28 -1.89
CA ASP A 24 -7.99 2.88 -2.02
C ASP A 24 -8.04 2.44 -3.49
N ALA A 25 -6.85 2.26 -4.06
CA ALA A 25 -6.57 1.89 -5.45
C ALA A 25 -5.19 1.21 -5.57
N VAL A 26 -5.00 0.52 -6.70
CA VAL A 26 -3.74 -0.12 -7.09
C VAL A 26 -3.22 0.48 -8.39
N LEU A 27 -1.92 0.36 -8.64
CA LEU A 27 -1.26 0.86 -9.85
C LEU A 27 -1.10 -0.26 -10.88
N ALA A 28 -1.93 -0.22 -11.93
CA ALA A 28 -1.75 -1.09 -13.09
C ALA A 28 -0.76 -0.45 -14.06
N THR A 29 0.29 -1.20 -14.40
CA THR A 29 1.32 -0.80 -15.37
C THR A 29 1.24 -1.70 -16.61
N TRP A 30 2.19 -1.58 -17.54
CA TRP A 30 2.19 -2.40 -18.76
C TRP A 30 2.49 -3.88 -18.49
N ASP A 31 3.22 -4.18 -17.43
CA ASP A 31 3.81 -5.49 -17.15
C ASP A 31 3.52 -6.01 -15.73
N THR A 32 3.00 -5.18 -14.83
CA THR A 32 2.67 -5.60 -13.47
C THR A 32 1.59 -4.73 -12.80
N CYS A 33 1.11 -5.19 -11.65
CA CYS A 33 0.21 -4.43 -10.77
C CYS A 33 0.81 -4.29 -9.37
N VAL A 34 0.83 -3.05 -8.85
CA VAL A 34 1.44 -2.71 -7.56
C VAL A 34 0.38 -2.20 -6.59
N GLY A 35 0.31 -2.82 -5.41
CA GLY A 35 -0.55 -2.42 -4.31
C GLY A 35 0.25 -1.90 -3.11
N SER A 36 -0.44 -1.18 -2.23
CA SER A 36 0.15 -0.62 -1.03
C SER A 36 -0.69 -0.96 0.18
N GLU A 37 -0.04 -1.39 1.25
CA GLU A 37 -0.58 -1.46 2.60
C GLU A 37 0.33 -0.64 3.54
N ILE A 38 -0.20 -0.21 4.68
CA ILE A 38 0.49 0.72 5.56
C ILE A 38 0.62 0.11 6.96
N CYS A 39 1.87 -0.17 7.34
CA CYS A 39 2.27 -0.57 8.69
C CYS A 39 1.39 -1.70 9.25
N GLU A 40 0.52 -1.40 10.22
CA GLU A 40 -0.38 -2.35 10.91
C GLU A 40 -1.37 -3.06 9.98
N GLU A 41 -1.68 -2.51 8.82
CA GLU A 41 -2.58 -3.12 7.84
C GLU A 41 -2.13 -4.54 7.44
N LEU A 42 -0.84 -4.86 7.57
CA LEU A 42 -0.27 -6.20 7.36
C LEU A 42 -0.84 -7.27 8.31
N TRP A 43 -1.35 -6.90 9.48
CA TRP A 43 -1.85 -7.85 10.49
C TRP A 43 -3.24 -7.50 11.04
N THR A 44 -4.00 -6.67 10.32
CA THR A 44 -5.42 -6.49 10.61
C THR A 44 -6.20 -7.77 10.24
N PRO A 45 -7.40 -8.00 10.82
CA PRO A 45 -8.18 -9.21 10.52
C PRO A 45 -8.53 -9.39 9.04
N HIS A 46 -8.62 -8.29 8.30
CA HIS A 46 -8.92 -8.26 6.87
C HIS A 46 -7.91 -7.35 6.16
N SER A 47 -6.65 -7.81 6.11
CA SER A 47 -5.55 -7.07 5.51
C SER A 47 -5.76 -6.78 4.03
N PRO A 48 -5.34 -5.61 3.51
CA PRO A 48 -5.51 -5.24 2.10
C PRO A 48 -4.89 -6.24 1.12
N HIS A 49 -3.75 -6.85 1.48
CA HIS A 49 -3.09 -7.83 0.62
C HIS A 49 -3.95 -9.07 0.29
N ILE A 50 -5.00 -9.36 1.08
CA ILE A 50 -5.94 -10.46 0.80
C ILE A 50 -6.74 -10.14 -0.46
N ASP A 51 -7.44 -9.00 -0.48
CA ASP A 51 -8.26 -8.60 -1.62
C ASP A 51 -7.38 -8.25 -2.83
N MET A 52 -6.28 -7.54 -2.60
CA MET A 52 -5.30 -7.22 -3.65
C MET A 52 -4.72 -8.48 -4.30
N GLY A 53 -4.40 -9.51 -3.51
CA GLY A 53 -3.93 -10.79 -4.04
C GLY A 53 -5.00 -11.52 -4.87
N LEU A 54 -6.27 -11.45 -4.47
CA LEU A 54 -7.39 -11.99 -5.25
C LEU A 54 -7.62 -11.21 -6.57
N ASP A 55 -7.36 -9.90 -6.56
CA ASP A 55 -7.45 -9.02 -7.73
C ASP A 55 -6.20 -9.08 -8.64
N GLY A 56 -5.23 -9.95 -8.34
CA GLY A 56 -4.05 -10.18 -9.17
C GLY A 56 -2.95 -9.12 -9.03
N VAL A 57 -2.91 -8.40 -7.91
CA VAL A 57 -1.75 -7.57 -7.55
C VAL A 57 -0.54 -8.46 -7.32
N GLU A 58 0.59 -8.12 -7.94
CA GLU A 58 1.80 -8.96 -7.94
C GLU A 58 2.86 -8.43 -6.98
N ILE A 59 2.91 -7.10 -6.80
CA ILE A 59 3.92 -6.42 -5.97
C ILE A 59 3.20 -5.62 -4.88
N PHE A 60 3.65 -5.82 -3.64
CA PHE A 60 3.06 -5.17 -2.46
C PHE A 60 4.12 -4.31 -1.77
N THR A 61 3.76 -3.08 -1.43
CA THR A 61 4.60 -2.20 -0.59
C THR A 61 4.00 -2.05 0.79
N ASN A 62 4.83 -2.11 1.84
CA ASN A 62 4.43 -1.83 3.21
C ASN A 62 5.32 -0.73 3.81
N ALA A 63 4.81 0.49 3.90
CA ALA A 63 5.50 1.59 4.57
C ALA A 63 5.23 1.53 6.08
N SER A 64 6.26 1.38 6.91
CA SER A 64 6.10 1.16 8.35
C SER A 64 6.90 2.13 9.22
N GLY A 65 6.25 2.65 10.28
CA GLY A 65 6.85 3.48 11.34
C GLY A 65 7.06 2.72 12.67
N SER A 66 7.32 1.41 12.61
CA SER A 66 7.29 0.55 13.80
C SER A 66 8.54 0.67 14.68
N HIS A 67 8.39 1.31 15.85
CA HIS A 67 9.44 1.52 16.86
C HIS A 67 10.08 0.22 17.36
N HIS A 68 11.31 0.32 17.89
CA HIS A 68 12.01 -0.82 18.46
C HIS A 68 11.30 -1.38 19.69
N VAL A 69 11.13 -2.70 19.75
CA VAL A 69 10.71 -3.44 20.95
C VAL A 69 11.58 -4.67 21.05
N LEU A 70 12.11 -4.95 22.25
CA LEU A 70 12.97 -6.10 22.50
C LEU A 70 12.26 -7.39 22.02
N ARG A 71 12.97 -8.20 21.23
CA ARG A 71 12.46 -9.45 20.63
C ARG A 71 11.30 -9.31 19.65
N LYS A 72 10.81 -8.12 19.25
CA LYS A 72 9.68 -8.01 18.28
C LYS A 72 10.09 -8.19 16.80
N ALA A 73 11.37 -8.00 16.48
CA ALA A 73 11.82 -7.90 15.08
C ALA A 73 11.47 -9.13 14.23
N HIS A 74 11.59 -10.34 14.79
CA HIS A 74 11.26 -11.58 14.09
C HIS A 74 9.78 -11.66 13.70
N THR A 75 8.87 -11.24 14.57
CA THR A 75 7.43 -11.24 14.29
C THR A 75 7.08 -10.47 13.02
N ARG A 76 7.79 -9.36 12.73
CA ARG A 76 7.57 -8.60 11.49
C ARG A 76 8.01 -9.39 10.26
N VAL A 77 9.16 -10.05 10.33
CA VAL A 77 9.66 -10.91 9.24
C VAL A 77 8.72 -12.09 9.01
N ASP A 78 8.23 -12.70 10.09
CA ASP A 78 7.30 -13.82 10.02
C ASP A 78 5.98 -13.41 9.36
N LEU A 79 5.43 -12.24 9.72
CA LEU A 79 4.21 -11.71 9.10
C LEU A 79 4.36 -11.51 7.58
N VAL A 80 5.46 -10.89 7.13
CA VAL A 80 5.74 -10.71 5.70
C VAL A 80 5.94 -12.05 4.99
N THR A 81 6.64 -12.98 5.62
CA THR A 81 6.89 -14.32 5.06
C THR A 81 5.58 -15.10 4.90
N MET A 82 4.70 -15.07 5.91
CA MET A 82 3.41 -15.73 5.84
C MET A 82 2.50 -15.11 4.79
N ALA A 83 2.46 -13.77 4.69
CA ALA A 83 1.64 -13.07 3.68
C ALA A 83 2.06 -13.41 2.25
N THR A 84 3.35 -13.67 2.01
CA THR A 84 3.90 -13.96 0.67
C THR A 84 3.93 -15.43 0.29
N THR A 85 3.78 -16.35 1.26
CA THR A 85 3.84 -17.81 1.03
C THR A 85 2.46 -18.46 0.88
N LYS A 86 1.40 -17.81 1.36
CA LYS A 86 0.05 -18.35 1.53
C LYS A 86 -0.60 -18.76 0.21
#